data_AF-A0A0R3WUQ1-F1
#
_entry.id   AF-A0A0R3WUQ1-F1
#
_cell.length_a   1.000
_cell.length_b   1.000
_cell.length_c   1.000
_cell.angle_alpha   90.00
_cell.angle_beta   90.00
_cell.angle_gamma   90.00
#
_symmetry.space_group_name_H-M   'P 1'
#
loop_
_entity.id
_entity.type
_entity.pdbx_description
1 polymer ?
#
loop_
_entity_poly.entity_id
_entity_poly.type
_entity_poly.pdbx_seq_one_letter_code
_entity_poly.pdbx_strand_id
1 'polypeptide(L)' 'LVGHLATLQVSEGPILREQPLSPSSFDRQGSWERGEIDYTGADRFSNIQAALDKRLNK' A
#
# COMPACT_ATOMS: atom_id res chain seq x y z
N LEU A 1 -14.30 -9.88 38.71
CA LEU A 1 -13.85 -8.54 38.28
C LEU A 1 -13.54 -8.64 36.78
N VAL A 2 -14.40 -8.15 35.90
CA VAL A 2 -14.22 -8.28 34.44
C VAL A 2 -13.50 -7.04 33.94
N GLY A 3 -12.33 -7.21 33.34
CA GLY A 3 -11.48 -6.12 32.85
C GLY A 3 -12.10 -5.43 31.63
N HIS A 4 -12.08 -4.09 31.62
CA HIS A 4 -12.58 -3.30 30.51
C HIS A 4 -11.51 -3.23 29.41
N LEU A 5 -11.86 -3.68 28.20
CA LEU A 5 -11.01 -3.63 27.02
C LEU A 5 -10.91 -2.18 26.52
N ALA A 6 -9.71 -1.63 26.48
CA ALA A 6 -9.48 -0.28 25.95
C ALA A 6 -9.68 -0.28 24.43
N THR A 7 -10.51 0.64 23.93
CA THR A 7 -10.73 0.85 22.50
C THR A 7 -9.71 1.86 21.97
N LEU A 8 -8.87 1.47 21.03
CA LEU A 8 -7.93 2.38 20.37
C LEU A 8 -8.70 3.27 19.40
N GLN A 9 -8.76 4.57 19.66
CA GLN A 9 -9.28 5.56 18.72
C GLN A 9 -8.11 6.18 17.95
N VAL A 10 -7.98 5.81 16.68
CA VAL A 10 -7.03 6.43 15.75
C VAL A 10 -7.69 7.69 15.19
N SER A 11 -7.25 8.86 15.66
CA SER A 11 -7.67 10.15 15.10
C SER A 11 -6.88 10.44 13.82
N GLU A 12 -7.54 10.36 12.67
CA GLU A 12 -6.95 10.70 11.37
C GLU A 12 -6.74 12.22 11.26
N GLY A 13 -5.53 12.66 11.61
CA GLY A 13 -5.08 14.05 11.40
C GLY A 13 -4.55 14.28 9.97
N PRO A 14 -4.46 15.55 9.52
CA PRO A 14 -4.03 15.92 8.16
C PRO A 14 -2.54 15.62 7.84
N ILE A 15 -1.79 15.08 8.80
CA ILE A 15 -0.35 14.80 8.69
C ILE A 15 -0.09 13.51 7.88
N LEU A 16 -1.07 12.61 7.75
CA LEU A 16 -0.92 11.34 7.02
C LEU A 16 -1.15 11.45 5.49
N ARG A 17 -0.93 12.63 4.90
CA ARG A 17 -0.73 12.71 3.44
C ARG A 17 0.75 12.63 3.14
N GLU A 18 1.36 11.50 3.46
CA GLU A 18 2.54 11.08 2.72
C GLU A 18 2.06 10.75 1.31
N GLN A 19 2.20 11.72 0.41
CA GLN A 19 2.06 11.45 -1.02
C GLN A 19 3.28 10.58 -1.38
N PRO A 20 3.11 9.28 -1.69
CA PRO A 20 4.26 8.48 -2.05
C PRO A 20 4.75 9.00 -3.39
N LEU A 21 5.96 9.58 -3.39
CA LEU A 21 6.71 9.82 -4.60
C LEU A 21 6.83 8.46 -5.29
N SER A 22 6.15 8.29 -6.42
CA SER A 22 6.14 7.01 -7.13
C SER A 22 7.59 6.61 -7.41
N PRO A 23 8.10 5.51 -6.84
CA PRO A 23 9.47 5.09 -7.11
C PRO A 23 9.60 4.83 -8.61
N SER A 24 10.74 5.24 -9.19
CA SER A 24 11.07 4.92 -10.57
C SER A 24 10.89 3.41 -10.82
N SER A 25 10.47 2.98 -12.01
CA SER A 25 10.14 1.57 -12.28
C SER A 25 11.29 0.59 -11.97
N PHE A 26 12.54 1.04 -12.07
CA PHE A 26 13.73 0.28 -11.71
C PHE A 26 13.85 0.06 -10.20
N ASP A 27 13.44 1.04 -9.40
CA ASP A 27 13.49 0.97 -7.94
C ASP A 27 12.33 0.14 -7.37
N ARG A 28 11.20 0.11 -8.09
CA ARG A 28 10.04 -0.69 -7.71
C ARG A 28 10.34 -2.18 -7.68
N GLN A 29 10.98 -2.75 -8.70
CA GLN A 29 11.31 -4.19 -8.71
C GLN A 29 12.26 -4.56 -7.56
N GLY A 30 13.29 -3.76 -7.33
CA GLY A 30 14.24 -4.03 -6.23
C GLY A 30 13.56 -4.02 -4.86
N SER A 31 12.55 -3.19 -4.67
CA SER A 31 11.75 -3.16 -3.43
C SER A 31 10.97 -4.47 -3.22
N TRP A 32 10.41 -5.06 -4.29
CA TRP A 32 9.80 -6.40 -4.22
C TRP A 32 10.80 -7.49 -3.86
N GLU A 33 11.99 -7.47 -4.47
CA GLU A 33 13.03 -8.48 -4.24
C GLU A 33 13.59 -8.44 -2.82
N ARG A 34 13.60 -7.26 -2.19
CA ARG A 34 13.99 -7.08 -0.79
C ARG A 34 12.86 -7.30 0.21
N GLY A 35 11.62 -7.50 -0.25
CA GLY A 35 10.43 -7.63 0.60
C GLY A 35 9.87 -6.30 1.13
N GLU A 36 10.34 -5.17 0.61
CA GLU A 36 9.92 -3.79 0.95
C GLU A 36 8.75 -3.35 0.04
N ILE A 37 7.69 -4.15 0.00
CA ILE A 37 6.58 -3.96 -0.95
C ILE A 37 5.63 -2.86 -0.46
N ASP A 38 5.23 -1.95 -1.35
CA ASP A 38 4.29 -0.86 -1.04
C ASP A 38 2.83 -1.32 -1.18
N TYR A 39 2.38 -2.17 -0.26
CA TYR A 39 1.03 -2.76 -0.28
C TYR A 39 -0.11 -1.73 -0.19
N THR A 40 0.18 -0.48 0.23
CA THR A 40 -0.82 0.58 0.44
C THR A 40 -0.79 1.65 -0.65
N GLY A 41 0.23 1.68 -1.50
CA GLY A 41 0.37 2.62 -2.61
C GLY A 41 0.47 1.94 -3.97
N ALA A 42 1.66 1.90 -4.55
CA ALA A 42 1.89 1.47 -5.93
C ALA A 42 1.63 -0.03 -6.13
N ASP A 43 1.91 -0.85 -5.12
CA ASP A 43 1.82 -2.32 -5.16
C ASP A 43 0.51 -2.88 -4.64
N ARG A 44 -0.51 -2.04 -4.46
CA ARG A 44 -1.86 -2.48 -4.16
C ARG A 44 -2.36 -3.50 -5.18
N PHE A 45 -3.05 -4.52 -4.67
CA PHE A 45 -3.65 -5.56 -5.51
C PHE A 45 -4.52 -5.01 -6.64
N SER A 46 -5.31 -3.97 -6.39
CA SER A 46 -6.14 -3.31 -7.41
C SER A 46 -5.34 -2.82 -8.63
N ASN A 47 -4.12 -2.31 -8.39
CA ASN A 47 -3.25 -1.82 -9.46
C ASN A 47 -2.68 -2.99 -10.26
N ILE A 48 -2.34 -4.09 -9.59
CA ILE A 48 -1.83 -5.32 -10.23
C ILE A 48 -2.92 -5.94 -11.11
N GLN A 49 -4.14 -6.07 -10.58
CA GLN A 49 -5.28 -6.59 -11.34
C GLN A 49 -5.57 -5.74 -12.58
N ALA A 50 -5.65 -4.41 -12.44
CA ALA A 50 -5.86 -3.51 -13.57
C ALA A 50 -4.76 -3.63 -14.65
N ALA A 51 -3.51 -3.88 -14.25
CA ALA A 51 -2.40 -4.10 -15.18
C ALA A 51 -2.52 -5.45 -15.91
N LEU A 52 -3.00 -6.51 -15.23
CA LEU A 52 -3.25 -7.82 -15.82
C LEU A 52 -4.41 -7.75 -16.82
N ASP A 53 -5.54 -7.15 -16.44
CA ASP A 53 -6.71 -7.00 -17.30
C ASP A 53 -6.35 -6.27 -18.62
N LYS A 54 -5.54 -5.20 -18.52
CA LYS A 54 -5.04 -4.46 -19.68
C LYS A 54 -4.14 -5.29 -20.60
N ARG A 55 -3.44 -6.29 -20.07
CA ARG A 55 -2.56 -7.17 -20.85
C ARG A 55 -3.30 -8.37 -21.44
N LEU A 56 -4.30 -8.89 -20.75
CA LEU A 56 -5.08 -10.06 -21.16
C LEU A 56 -6.20 -9.72 -22.14
N ASN A 57 -6.76 -8.51 -22.07
CA ASN A 57 -7.79 -8.03 -23.01
C ASN A 57 -7.17 -7.47 -24.31
N LYS A 58 -5.95 -7.88 -24.68
CA LYS A 58 -5.25 -7.49 -25.91
C LYS A 58 -5.15 -8.66 -26.87
#